data_AF-A0A7T8K8L9-F1
#
_entry.id   AF-A0A7T8K8L9-F1
#
_cell.length_a   1.000
_cell.length_b   1.000
_cell.length_c   1.000
_cell.angle_alpha   90.00
_cell.angle_beta   90.00
_cell.angle_gamma   90.00
#
_symmetry.space_group_name_H-M   'P 1'
#
loop_
_entity.id
_entity.type
_entity.pdbx_description
1 polymer ?
#
loop_
_entity_poly.entity_id
_entity_poly.type
_entity_poly.pdbx_seq_one_letter_code
_entity_poly.pdbx_strand_id
1 'polypeptide(L)' 'MDFVASGTPYTFQQDSAPAHKAKLVHFWLKKNVPNFWGINTCPPNSSDLNPCVYYL' A
#
# COMPACT_ATOMS: atom_id res chain seq x y z
N MET A 1 13.17 -10.34 -5.23
CA MET A 1 12.42 -9.11 -4.89
C MET A 1 13.26 -8.39 -3.87
N ASP A 2 13.77 -7.22 -4.22
CA ASP A 2 14.61 -6.44 -3.32
C ASP A 2 13.70 -5.74 -2.31
N PHE A 3 13.88 -6.03 -1.02
CA PHE A 3 13.08 -5.45 0.05
C PHE A 3 13.51 -4.03 0.44
N VAL A 4 14.36 -3.41 -0.37
CA VAL A 4 15.08 -2.17 -0.05
C VAL A 4 14.87 -1.14 -1.15
N ALA A 5 14.50 0.07 -0.76
CA ALA A 5 14.48 1.25 -1.62
C ALA A 5 15.40 2.31 -1.00
N SER A 6 16.34 2.85 -1.78
CA SER A 6 17.28 3.89 -1.31
C SER A 6 18.03 3.55 -0.01
N GLY A 7 18.38 2.28 0.18
CA GLY A 7 19.12 1.80 1.36
C GLY A 7 18.26 1.52 2.60
N THR A 8 16.93 1.71 2.54
CA THR A 8 16.01 1.41 3.65
C THR A 8 14.92 0.41 3.24
N PRO A 9 14.34 -0.35 4.19
CA PRO A 9 13.22 -1.24 3.88
C PRO A 9 12.05 -0.49 3.24
N TYR A 10 11.56 -0.98 2.10
CA TYR A 10 10.44 -0.31 1.43
C TYR A 10 9.14 -0.50 2.23
N THR A 11 8.20 0.44 2.06
CA THR A 11 6.83 0.32 2.56
C THR A 11 5.87 0.30 1.37
N PHE A 12 5.00 -0.70 1.29
CA PHE A 12 3.98 -0.79 0.24
C PHE A 12 2.73 0.02 0.62
N GLN A 13 2.37 1.00 -0.20
CA GLN A 13 1.14 1.80 -0.09
C GLN A 13 0.22 1.51 -1.29
N GLN A 14 -1.07 1.43 -1.03
CA GLN A 14 -2.12 1.30 -2.06
C GLN A 14 -3.36 2.10 -1.62
N ASP A 15 -4.25 2.39 -2.57
CA ASP A 15 -5.51 3.07 -2.29
C ASP A 15 -6.54 2.13 -1.64
N SER A 16 -7.75 2.65 -1.47
CA SER A 16 -8.83 1.96 -0.77
C SER A 16 -9.83 1.26 -1.72
N ALA A 17 -9.44 0.99 -2.97
CA ALA A 17 -10.30 0.34 -3.97
C ALA A 17 -10.77 -1.06 -3.51
N PRO A 18 -11.95 -1.54 -3.98
CA PRO A 18 -12.53 -2.80 -3.51
C PRO A 18 -11.61 -4.02 -3.63
N ALA A 19 -10.86 -4.13 -4.74
CA ALA A 19 -9.90 -5.21 -4.96
C ALA A 19 -8.76 -5.20 -3.92
N HIS A 20 -8.23 -4.02 -3.58
CA HIS A 20 -7.15 -3.85 -2.60
C HIS A 20 -7.60 -4.13 -1.17
N LYS A 21 -8.90 -4.00 -0.88
CA LYS A 21 -9.52 -4.34 0.41
C LYS A 21 -9.96 -5.80 0.52
N ALA A 22 -9.90 -6.58 -0.55
CA ALA A 22 -10.34 -7.97 -0.53
C ALA A 22 -9.52 -8.79 0.50
N LYS A 23 -10.20 -9.63 1.28
CA LYS A 23 -9.57 -10.45 2.32
C LYS A 23 -8.40 -11.28 1.79
N LEU A 24 -8.56 -11.85 0.60
CA LEU A 24 -7.52 -12.64 -0.07
C LEU A 24 -6.27 -11.82 -0.33
N VAL A 25 -6.43 -10.62 -0.90
CA VAL A 25 -5.32 -9.71 -1.21
C VAL A 25 -4.61 -9.29 0.06
N HIS A 26 -5.36 -8.89 1.10
CA HIS A 26 -4.79 -8.48 2.37
C HIS A 26 -4.04 -9.62 3.08
N PHE A 27 -4.56 -10.84 3.03
CA PHE A 27 -3.87 -12.02 3.57
C PHE A 27 -2.57 -12.30 2.83
N TRP A 28 -2.58 -12.19 1.51
CA TRP A 28 -1.39 -12.36 0.69
C TRP A 28 -0.34 -11.29 1.01
N LEU A 29 -0.74 -10.02 1.13
CA LEU A 29 0.18 -8.92 1.47
C LEU A 29 0.80 -9.11 2.85
N LYS A 30 0.01 -9.47 3.87
CA LYS A 30 0.52 -9.78 5.21
C LYS A 30 1.58 -10.89 5.23
N LYS A 31 1.45 -11.88 4.33
CA LYS A 31 2.36 -13.02 4.28
C LYS A 31 3.64 -12.73 3.47
N ASN A 32 3.55 -11.90 2.45
CA ASN A 32 4.61 -11.78 1.44
C ASN A 32 5.29 -10.40 1.39
N VAL A 33 4.67 -9.36 1.96
CA VAL A 33 5.18 -7.99 1.93
C VAL A 33 5.57 -7.58 3.35
N PRO A 34 6.87 -7.39 3.64
CA PRO A 34 7.36 -7.18 5.01
C PRO A 34 6.75 -5.95 5.69
N ASN A 35 6.50 -4.89 4.92
CA ASN A 35 5.91 -3.66 5.42
C ASN A 35 4.89 -3.12 4.41
N PHE A 36 3.62 -3.08 4.80
CA PHE A 36 2.55 -2.55 3.97
C PHE A 36 1.56 -1.74 4.81
N TRP A 37 0.97 -0.72 4.21
CA TRP A 37 -0.10 0.05 4.82
C TRP A 37 -1.39 -0.75 4.87
N GLY A 38 -1.94 -0.89 6.07
CA GLY A 38 -3.21 -1.55 6.29
C GLY A 38 -4.37 -0.79 5.64
N ILE A 39 -5.52 -1.46 5.54
CA ILE A 39 -6.73 -0.91 4.90
C ILE A 39 -7.17 0.43 5.51
N ASN A 40 -6.88 0.64 6.79
CA ASN A 40 -7.29 1.83 7.54
C ASN A 40 -6.18 2.90 7.65
N THR A 41 -5.00 2.66 7.06
CA THR A 41 -3.88 3.59 7.14
C THR A 41 -4.01 4.72 6.11
N CYS A 42 -4.60 4.44 4.94
CA CYS A 42 -4.88 5.45 3.92
C CYS A 42 -6.31 5.96 4.08
N PRO A 43 -6.52 7.26 4.43
CA PRO A 43 -7.86 7.80 4.58
C PRO A 43 -8.62 7.79 3.24
N PRO A 44 -9.95 7.59 3.25
CA PRO A 44 -10.74 7.65 2.02
C PRO A 44 -10.65 9.03 1.37
N ASN A 45 -10.65 9.07 0.03
CA ASN A 45 -10.57 10.30 -0.79
C ASN A 45 -9.32 11.15 -0.57
N SER A 46 -8.21 10.56 -0.13
CA SER A 46 -6.92 11.26 0.05
C SER A 46 -5.99 11.14 -1.15
N SER A 47 -6.44 11.64 -2.31
CA SER A 47 -5.61 11.66 -3.52
C SER A 47 -4.34 12.51 -3.34
N ASP A 48 -4.40 13.52 -2.46
CA ASP A 48 -3.28 14.37 -2.06
C ASP A 48 -2.17 13.60 -1.32
N LEU A 49 -2.51 12.50 -0.64
CA LEU A 49 -1.57 11.66 0.10
C LEU A 49 -1.02 10.49 -0.72
N ASN A 50 -1.46 10.34 -1.97
CA ASN A 50 -0.98 9.30 -2.87
C ASN A 50 -0.08 9.92 -3.96
N PRO A 51 1.24 9.70 -3.93
CA PRO A 51 2.15 10.20 -4.95
C PRO A 51 1.78 9.74 -6.37
N CYS A 52 1.10 8.60 -6.52
CA CYS A 52 0.66 8.09 -7.82
C CYS A 52 -0.57 8.82 -8.38
N VAL A 53 -1.32 9.56 -7.55
CA VAL A 53 -2.55 10.28 -7.94
C VAL A 53 -2.37 11.80 -7.87
N TYR A 54 -1.49 12.29 -7.00
CA TYR A 54 -1.24 13.73 -6.82
C TYR A 54 -0.88 14.50 -8.10
N TYR A 55 -0.32 13.83 -9.12
CA TYR A 55 0.11 14.44 -10.38
C TYR A 55 -0.89 14.33 -11.54
N LEU A 56 -2.14 13.88 -11.28
CA LEU A 56 -3.23 13.88 -12.26
C LEU A 56 -4.06 15.17 -12.16
#